data_AF-A0A418NNV1-F1
#
_entry.id   AF-A0A418NNV1-F1
#
_cell.length_a   1.000
_cell.length_b   1.000
_cell.length_c   1.000
_cell.angle_alpha   90.00
_cell.angle_beta   90.00
_cell.angle_gamma   90.00
#
_symmetry.space_group_name_H-M   'P 1'
#
loop_
_entity.id
_entity.type
_entity.pdbx_description
1 polymer ?
#
loop_
_entity_poly.entity_id
_entity_poly.type
_entity_poly.pdbx_seq_one_letter_code
_entity_poly.pdbx_strand_id
1 'polypeptide(L)'
;MTYIGNNWHPQNGYASMLAQAATSAITNLSADRTEWDKRLADYLRLQALSRAWEEYGAPAKLREASDRIELDLEFKFGRNWRKDAPPKALAEWETAIDRVVREEEQTTERFYRPLWKAQVALANTPAPDLAAALFKVEMIERDEVWNDRDLSGDAFEIVAQDMARLAGEAA
;
A
#
# COMPACT_ATOMS: atom_id res chain seq x y z
N MET A 1 15.21 19.70 -2.18
CA MET A 1 14.55 18.45 -1.77
C MET A 1 13.77 17.97 -2.97
N THR A 2 14.29 16.99 -3.71
CA THR A 2 13.68 16.51 -4.95
C THR A 2 12.60 15.52 -4.55
N TYR A 3 11.33 15.89 -4.72
CA TYR A 3 10.21 14.97 -4.51
C TYR A 3 10.23 13.97 -5.67
N ILE A 4 10.88 12.82 -5.46
CA ILE A 4 10.80 11.70 -6.40
C ILE A 4 9.43 11.08 -6.14
N GLY A 5 8.44 11.48 -6.94
CA GLY A 5 7.16 10.80 -6.99
C GLY A 5 7.42 9.36 -7.43
N ASN A 6 7.50 8.45 -6.46
CA ASN A 6 7.52 7.03 -6.77
C ASN A 6 6.16 6.71 -7.40
N ASN A 7 6.18 6.44 -8.72
CA ASN A 7 5.05 5.91 -9.47
C ASN A 7 4.73 4.48 -8.98
N TRP A 8 4.15 4.38 -7.79
CA TRP A 8 3.53 3.16 -7.29
C TRP A 8 2.14 3.03 -7.91
N HIS A 9 2.08 2.68 -9.20
CA HIS A 9 0.85 2.16 -9.79
C HIS A 9 0.86 0.63 -9.65
N PRO A 10 0.07 0.03 -8.74
CA PRO A 10 0.00 -1.41 -8.62
C PRO A 10 -0.66 -2.00 -9.88
N GLN A 11 0.06 -2.90 -10.57
CA GLN A 11 -0.47 -3.65 -11.70
C GLN A 11 -1.67 -4.51 -11.26
N ASN A 12 -2.70 -4.61 -12.12
CA ASN A 12 -4.01 -5.24 -11.89
C ASN A 12 -4.00 -6.78 -11.70
N GLY A 13 -2.93 -7.39 -11.18
CA GLY A 13 -2.77 -8.85 -11.04
C GLY A 13 -3.74 -9.52 -10.06
N TYR A 14 -4.41 -8.77 -9.18
CA TYR A 14 -5.29 -9.28 -8.11
C TYR A 14 -6.46 -10.14 -8.58
N ALA A 15 -6.97 -9.91 -9.81
CA ALA A 15 -8.20 -10.53 -10.26
C ALA A 15 -8.09 -12.05 -10.44
N SER A 16 -6.90 -12.60 -10.74
CA SER A 16 -6.75 -14.05 -10.98
C SER A 16 -6.60 -14.85 -9.68
N MET A 17 -5.91 -14.31 -8.69
CA MET A 17 -5.56 -15.02 -7.44
C MET A 17 -6.71 -14.98 -6.42
N LEU A 18 -7.47 -13.89 -6.36
CA LEU A 18 -8.63 -13.76 -5.45
C LEU A 18 -9.70 -14.83 -5.73
N ALA A 19 -9.94 -15.15 -7.01
CA ALA A 19 -10.91 -16.18 -7.40
C ALA A 19 -10.46 -17.59 -6.95
N GLN A 20 -9.15 -17.87 -7.00
CA GLN A 20 -8.60 -19.15 -6.55
C GLN A 20 -8.65 -19.29 -5.02
N ALA A 21 -8.28 -18.24 -4.28
CA ALA A 21 -8.38 -18.21 -2.82
C ALA A 21 -9.83 -18.40 -2.34
N ALA A 22 -10.79 -17.72 -2.99
CA ALA A 22 -12.22 -17.86 -2.66
C ALA A 22 -12.75 -19.27 -2.94
N THR A 23 -12.28 -19.93 -4.01
CA THR A 23 -12.69 -21.31 -4.34
C THR A 23 -12.18 -22.31 -3.30
N SER A 24 -10.95 -22.12 -2.82
CA SER A 24 -10.33 -23.01 -1.82
C SER A 24 -10.96 -22.90 -0.43
N ALA A 25 -11.46 -21.72 -0.05
CA ALA A 25 -12.13 -21.49 1.23
C ALA A 25 -13.38 -22.37 1.45
N ILE A 26 -14.05 -22.80 0.38
CA ILE A 26 -15.25 -23.64 0.45
C ILE A 26 -14.91 -25.10 0.81
N THR A 27 -13.69 -25.55 0.49
CA THR A 27 -13.33 -26.99 0.56
C THR A 27 -12.47 -27.39 1.75
N ASN A 28 -11.92 -26.44 2.52
CA ASN A 28 -11.01 -26.73 3.65
C ASN A 28 -11.30 -25.85 4.88
N LEU A 29 -12.07 -26.40 5.82
CA LEU A 29 -12.41 -25.79 7.11
C LEU A 29 -11.37 -26.17 8.18
N SER A 30 -10.16 -25.61 8.11
CA SER A 30 -9.18 -25.69 9.21
C SER A 30 -9.33 -24.50 10.17
N ALA A 31 -8.81 -24.60 11.39
CA ALA A 31 -8.75 -23.46 12.32
C ALA A 31 -7.94 -22.29 11.70
N ASP A 32 -6.86 -22.62 10.99
CA ASP A 32 -6.04 -21.66 10.23
C ASP A 32 -6.87 -20.89 9.19
N ARG A 33 -7.82 -21.55 8.52
CA ARG A 33 -8.70 -20.90 7.52
C ARG A 33 -9.49 -19.74 8.13
N THR A 34 -10.09 -19.96 9.30
CA THR A 34 -10.99 -18.97 9.90
C THR A 34 -10.24 -17.70 10.27
N GLU A 35 -9.05 -17.84 10.88
CA GLU A 35 -8.23 -16.67 11.22
C GLU A 35 -7.64 -16.04 9.95
N TRP A 36 -7.18 -16.84 8.98
CA TRP A 36 -6.70 -16.35 7.70
C TRP A 36 -7.73 -15.50 6.97
N ASP A 37 -8.95 -16.00 6.79
CA ASP A 37 -10.01 -15.30 6.07
C ASP A 37 -10.40 -13.98 6.75
N LYS A 38 -10.41 -13.96 8.10
CA LYS A 38 -10.62 -12.74 8.87
C LYS A 38 -9.52 -11.70 8.59
N ARG A 39 -8.25 -12.11 8.62
CA ARG A 39 -7.11 -11.21 8.36
C ARG A 39 -7.08 -10.74 6.91
N LEU A 40 -7.39 -11.62 5.98
CA LEU A 40 -7.51 -11.31 4.56
C LEU A 40 -8.63 -10.29 4.31
N ALA A 41 -9.80 -10.47 4.94
CA ALA A 41 -10.90 -9.52 4.84
C ALA A 41 -10.52 -8.13 5.39
N ASP A 42 -9.82 -8.07 6.52
CA ASP A 42 -9.32 -6.81 7.08
C ASP A 42 -8.30 -6.12 6.16
N TYR A 43 -7.34 -6.88 5.62
CA TYR A 43 -6.38 -6.40 4.62
C TYR A 43 -7.09 -5.82 3.39
N LEU A 44 -7.98 -6.59 2.76
CA LEU A 44 -8.67 -6.17 1.54
C LEU A 44 -9.55 -4.94 1.78
N ARG A 45 -10.22 -4.86 2.93
CA ARG A 45 -11.02 -3.68 3.32
C ARG A 45 -10.14 -2.45 3.44
N LEU A 46 -9.01 -2.54 4.15
CA LEU A 46 -8.10 -1.41 4.35
C LEU A 46 -7.41 -1.00 3.04
N GLN A 47 -7.05 -1.95 2.20
CA GLN A 47 -6.48 -1.69 0.88
C GLN A 47 -7.48 -0.98 -0.04
N ALA A 48 -8.74 -1.41 -0.03
CA ALA A 48 -9.79 -0.73 -0.79
C ALA A 48 -10.00 0.70 -0.30
N LEU A 49 -10.00 0.92 1.02
CA LEU A 49 -10.13 2.25 1.61
C LEU A 49 -8.95 3.17 1.29
N SER A 50 -7.71 2.67 1.38
CA SER A 50 -6.53 3.47 1.06
C SER A 50 -6.53 3.89 -0.41
N ARG A 51 -6.83 2.97 -1.32
CA ARG A 51 -6.92 3.26 -2.77
C ARG A 51 -8.05 4.24 -3.08
N ALA A 52 -9.22 4.05 -2.47
CA ALA A 52 -10.33 4.98 -2.67
C ALA A 52 -10.00 6.38 -2.16
N TRP A 53 -9.24 6.48 -1.06
CA TRP A 53 -8.79 7.76 -0.54
C TRP A 53 -7.72 8.43 -1.41
N GLU A 54 -6.78 7.66 -1.95
CA GLU A 54 -5.78 8.16 -2.90
C GLU A 54 -6.43 8.73 -4.16
N GLU A 55 -7.40 8.01 -4.73
CA GLU A 55 -8.03 8.36 -6.00
C GLU A 55 -9.07 9.49 -5.85
N TYR A 56 -9.89 9.44 -4.79
CA TYR A 56 -11.06 10.31 -4.65
C TYR A 56 -11.02 11.25 -3.44
N GLY A 57 -10.02 11.09 -2.56
CA GLY A 57 -9.91 11.83 -1.31
C GLY A 57 -9.27 13.21 -1.46
N ALA A 58 -8.86 13.77 -0.32
CA ALA A 58 -8.18 15.06 -0.27
C ALA A 58 -6.80 15.06 -0.98
N PRO A 59 -5.97 14.00 -0.91
CA PRO A 59 -4.67 13.98 -1.59
C PRO A 59 -4.75 14.26 -3.09
N ALA A 60 -5.66 13.60 -3.81
CA ALA A 60 -5.85 13.81 -5.25
C ALA A 60 -6.14 15.28 -5.59
N LYS A 61 -7.07 15.90 -4.85
CA LYS A 61 -7.48 17.29 -5.08
C LYS A 61 -6.36 18.28 -4.76
N LEU A 62 -5.59 18.02 -3.70
CA LEU A 62 -4.48 18.88 -3.31
C LEU A 62 -3.30 18.78 -4.29
N ARG A 63 -3.00 17.57 -4.79
CA ARG A 63 -1.98 17.37 -5.84
C ARG A 63 -2.38 18.09 -7.12
N GLU A 64 -3.60 17.90 -7.60
CA GLU A 64 -4.09 18.61 -8.79
C GLU A 64 -4.04 20.14 -8.62
N ALA A 65 -4.43 20.66 -7.45
CA ALA A 65 -4.35 22.08 -7.16
C ALA A 65 -2.89 22.58 -7.12
N SER A 66 -1.97 21.82 -6.52
CA SER A 66 -0.54 22.16 -6.47
C SER A 66 0.10 22.14 -7.86
N ASP A 67 -0.22 21.13 -8.68
CA ASP A 67 0.29 20.99 -10.05
C ASP A 67 -0.15 22.17 -10.93
N ARG A 68 -1.41 22.61 -10.78
CA ARG A 68 -1.91 23.81 -11.48
C ARG A 68 -1.15 25.07 -11.06
N ILE A 69 -0.86 25.24 -9.76
CA ILE A 69 -0.06 26.38 -9.28
C ILE A 69 1.35 26.33 -9.89
N GLU A 70 1.99 25.17 -9.90
CA GLU A 70 3.32 25.01 -10.49
C GLU A 70 3.34 25.33 -11.99
N LEU A 71 2.36 24.82 -12.74
CA LEU A 71 2.21 25.11 -14.17
C LEU A 71 1.97 26.60 -14.45
N ASP A 72 1.11 27.25 -13.65
CA ASP A 72 0.84 28.68 -13.78
C ASP A 72 2.09 29.53 -13.51
N LEU A 73 2.90 29.13 -12.53
CA LEU A 73 4.15 29.80 -12.20
C LEU A 73 5.22 29.56 -13.27
N GLU A 74 5.32 28.35 -13.80
CA GLU A 74 6.20 28.03 -14.92
C GLU A 74 5.81 28.80 -16.19
N PHE A 75 4.52 28.93 -16.48
CA PHE A 75 4.03 29.72 -17.61
C PHE A 75 4.37 31.21 -17.45
N LYS A 76 4.22 31.76 -16.24
CA LYS A 76 4.43 33.19 -15.97
C LYS A 76 5.90 33.60 -15.90
N PHE A 77 6.76 32.76 -15.32
CA PHE A 77 8.15 33.12 -15.01
C PHE A 77 9.19 32.21 -15.71
N GLY A 78 8.74 31.26 -16.51
CA GLY A 78 9.58 30.31 -17.25
C GLY A 78 9.95 29.06 -16.44
N ARG A 79 10.65 28.12 -17.09
CA ARG A 79 11.02 26.81 -16.52
C ARG A 79 11.82 26.89 -15.21
N ASN A 80 12.56 27.97 -14.99
CA ASN A 80 13.35 28.21 -13.78
C ASN A 80 12.64 29.11 -12.77
N TRP A 81 11.31 29.22 -12.84
CA TRP A 81 10.52 30.14 -12.01
C TRP A 81 10.86 30.05 -10.52
N ARG A 82 11.23 28.88 -9.97
CA ARG A 82 11.63 28.76 -8.56
C ARG A 82 12.84 29.62 -8.16
N LYS A 83 13.67 30.04 -9.12
CA LYS A 83 14.82 30.95 -8.89
C LYS A 83 14.46 32.40 -9.16
N ASP A 84 13.61 32.62 -10.15
CA ASP A 84 13.39 33.93 -10.76
C ASP A 84 12.06 34.57 -10.33
N ALA A 85 11.16 33.80 -9.69
CA ALA A 85 9.85 34.26 -9.25
C ALA A 85 9.96 35.21 -8.05
N PRO A 86 9.05 36.19 -7.95
CA PRO A 86 9.00 37.08 -6.80
C PRO A 86 8.68 36.29 -5.52
N PRO A 87 9.13 36.75 -4.33
CA PRO A 87 8.93 36.06 -3.06
C PRO A 87 7.47 35.69 -2.76
N LYS A 88 6.52 36.51 -3.19
CA LYS A 88 5.09 36.26 -3.01
C LYS A 88 4.61 35.00 -3.75
N ALA A 89 5.13 34.77 -4.96
CA ALA A 89 4.78 33.60 -5.77
C ALA A 89 5.39 32.31 -5.21
N LEU A 90 6.63 32.40 -4.69
CA LEU A 90 7.26 31.30 -3.96
C LEU A 90 6.46 30.91 -2.72
N ALA A 91 6.07 31.89 -1.89
CA ALA A 91 5.30 31.64 -0.68
C ALA A 91 3.92 31.00 -0.96
N GLU A 92 3.28 31.34 -2.08
CA GLU A 92 2.02 30.73 -2.50
C GLU A 92 2.19 29.24 -2.84
N TRP A 93 3.23 28.90 -3.62
CA TRP A 93 3.54 27.51 -3.94
C TRP A 93 3.99 26.72 -2.70
N GLU A 94 4.86 27.28 -1.86
CA GLU A 94 5.28 26.65 -0.59
C GLU A 94 4.07 26.34 0.30
N THR A 95 3.11 27.28 0.39
CA THR A 95 1.87 27.04 1.14
C THR A 95 1.03 25.90 0.54
N ALA A 96 1.01 25.75 -0.79
CA ALA A 96 0.31 24.65 -1.45
C ALA A 96 0.99 23.31 -1.18
N ILE A 97 2.32 23.25 -1.27
CA ILE A 97 3.12 22.05 -0.97
C ILE A 97 2.97 21.65 0.50
N ASP A 98 3.04 22.61 1.43
CA ASP A 98 2.85 22.36 2.85
C ASP A 98 1.49 21.70 3.17
N ARG A 99 0.44 22.07 2.42
CA ARG A 99 -0.88 21.42 2.55
C ARG A 99 -0.86 19.99 2.06
N VAL A 100 -0.19 19.71 0.94
CA VAL A 100 -0.01 18.34 0.43
C VAL A 100 0.72 17.49 1.46
N VAL A 101 1.85 17.97 1.99
CA VAL A 101 2.66 17.23 2.98
C VAL A 101 1.83 16.91 4.23
N ARG A 102 1.11 17.90 4.79
CA ARG A 102 0.27 17.66 5.98
C ARG A 102 -0.86 16.67 5.72
N GLU A 103 -1.46 16.71 4.53
CA GLU A 103 -2.49 15.74 4.16
C GLU A 103 -1.92 14.33 3.97
N GLU A 104 -0.71 14.20 3.41
CA GLU A 104 -0.01 12.93 3.27
C GLU A 104 0.34 12.31 4.63
N GLU A 105 0.77 13.12 5.60
CA GLU A 105 0.98 12.67 6.99
C GLU A 105 -0.32 12.14 7.60
N GLN A 106 -1.42 12.88 7.47
CA GLN A 106 -2.73 12.45 8.00
C GLN A 106 -3.24 11.19 7.30
N THR A 107 -3.06 11.11 5.98
CA THR A 107 -3.40 9.95 5.16
C THR A 107 -2.61 8.72 5.61
N THR A 108 -1.31 8.91 5.89
CA THR A 108 -0.44 7.86 6.39
C THR A 108 -0.95 7.30 7.71
N GLU A 109 -1.24 8.16 8.69
CA GLU A 109 -1.75 7.72 9.99
C GLU A 109 -3.12 7.06 9.89
N ARG A 110 -4.00 7.60 9.03
CA ARG A 110 -5.40 7.18 8.95
C ARG A 110 -5.62 5.91 8.13
N PHE A 111 -4.84 5.71 7.06
CA PHE A 111 -5.08 4.64 6.09
C PHE A 111 -3.88 3.71 5.91
N TYR A 112 -2.67 4.24 5.74
CA TYR A 112 -1.51 3.40 5.48
C TYR A 112 -1.02 2.63 6.70
N ARG A 113 -0.88 3.26 7.87
CA ARG A 113 -0.47 2.54 9.08
C ARG A 113 -1.41 1.39 9.45
N PRO A 114 -2.76 1.57 9.41
CA PRO A 114 -3.66 0.44 9.58
C PRO A 114 -3.48 -0.66 8.52
N LEU A 115 -3.29 -0.29 7.25
CA LEU A 115 -3.04 -1.25 6.18
C LEU A 115 -1.75 -2.04 6.39
N TRP A 116 -0.65 -1.39 6.73
CA TRP A 116 0.64 -2.03 7.04
C TRP A 116 0.50 -3.03 8.18
N LYS A 117 -0.18 -2.64 9.26
CA LYS A 117 -0.48 -3.57 10.37
C LYS A 117 -1.30 -4.78 9.92
N ALA A 118 -2.27 -4.60 9.02
CA ALA A 118 -3.06 -5.71 8.50
C ALA A 118 -2.22 -6.62 7.57
N GLN A 119 -1.32 -6.06 6.76
CA GLN A 119 -0.37 -6.82 5.93
C GLN A 119 0.55 -7.68 6.79
N VAL A 120 1.18 -7.11 7.82
CA VAL A 120 2.04 -7.85 8.76
C VAL A 120 1.25 -8.93 9.49
N ALA A 121 0.05 -8.62 9.97
CA ALA A 121 -0.80 -9.61 10.63
C ALA A 121 -1.18 -10.77 9.72
N LEU A 122 -1.51 -10.49 8.45
CA LEU A 122 -1.81 -11.53 7.46
C LEU A 122 -0.57 -12.34 7.08
N ALA A 123 0.58 -11.69 6.90
CA ALA A 123 1.86 -12.36 6.62
C ALA A 123 2.22 -13.35 7.73
N ASN A 124 2.02 -12.97 8.99
CA ASN A 124 2.30 -13.82 10.15
C ASN A 124 1.23 -14.90 10.41
N THR A 125 0.09 -14.85 9.73
CA THR A 125 -0.97 -15.87 9.90
C THR A 125 -0.65 -17.08 9.03
N PRO A 126 -0.62 -18.32 9.55
CA PRO A 126 -0.34 -19.51 8.74
C PRO A 126 -1.30 -19.63 7.55
N ALA A 127 -0.75 -19.90 6.36
CA ALA A 127 -1.55 -20.02 5.14
C ALA A 127 -2.33 -21.35 5.11
N PRO A 128 -3.68 -21.37 5.11
CA PRO A 128 -4.44 -22.61 5.23
C PRO A 128 -4.28 -23.59 4.05
N ASP A 129 -3.80 -23.11 2.90
CA ASP A 129 -3.57 -23.90 1.68
C ASP A 129 -2.50 -23.25 0.78
N LEU A 130 -2.20 -23.89 -0.35
CA LEU A 130 -1.24 -23.40 -1.34
C LEU A 130 -1.64 -22.06 -1.98
N ALA A 131 -2.92 -21.83 -2.27
CA ALA A 131 -3.37 -20.58 -2.88
C ALA A 131 -3.18 -19.38 -1.92
N ALA A 132 -3.47 -19.57 -0.63
CA ALA A 132 -3.20 -18.60 0.43
C ALA A 132 -1.70 -18.34 0.60
N ALA A 133 -0.87 -19.38 0.52
CA ALA A 133 0.58 -19.23 0.60
C ALA A 133 1.13 -18.44 -0.61
N LEU A 134 0.66 -18.72 -1.82
CA LEU A 134 1.02 -17.96 -3.02
C LEU A 134 0.53 -16.50 -2.94
N PHE A 135 -0.68 -16.28 -2.43
CA PHE A 135 -1.18 -14.92 -2.19
C PHE A 135 -0.27 -14.16 -1.22
N LYS A 136 0.19 -14.82 -0.16
CA LYS A 136 1.13 -14.24 0.81
C LYS A 136 2.43 -13.79 0.14
N VAL A 137 3.00 -14.63 -0.74
CA VAL A 137 4.23 -14.29 -1.49
C VAL A 137 4.02 -13.03 -2.31
N GLU A 138 2.94 -12.97 -3.10
CA GLU A 138 2.64 -11.79 -3.91
C GLU A 138 2.42 -10.52 -3.07
N MET A 139 1.70 -10.65 -1.96
CA MET A 139 1.49 -9.53 -1.04
C MET A 139 2.81 -9.05 -0.44
N ILE A 140 3.66 -9.95 0.04
CA ILE A 140 4.96 -9.61 0.65
C ILE A 140 5.86 -8.90 -0.35
N GLU A 141 5.98 -9.41 -1.57
CA GLU A 141 6.84 -8.84 -2.61
C GLU A 141 6.33 -7.47 -3.05
N ARG A 142 5.07 -7.40 -3.48
CA ARG A 142 4.50 -6.21 -4.10
C ARG A 142 4.28 -5.08 -3.10
N ASP A 143 3.84 -5.40 -1.89
CA ASP A 143 3.56 -4.40 -0.88
C ASP A 143 4.77 -4.17 0.06
N GLU A 144 5.93 -4.73 -0.30
CA GLU A 144 7.20 -4.61 0.41
C GLU A 144 7.12 -4.93 1.92
N VAL A 145 6.28 -5.89 2.30
CA VAL A 145 6.06 -6.25 3.71
C VAL A 145 7.36 -6.73 4.38
N TRP A 146 8.32 -7.23 3.59
CA TRP A 146 9.66 -7.60 4.03
C TRP A 146 10.49 -6.43 4.62
N ASN A 147 10.11 -5.17 4.34
CA ASN A 147 10.71 -3.97 4.93
C ASN A 147 10.05 -3.53 6.24
N ASP A 148 8.93 -4.15 6.65
CA ASP A 148 8.24 -3.75 7.87
C ASP A 148 8.95 -4.30 9.11
N ARG A 149 9.33 -3.39 10.02
CA ARG A 149 10.03 -3.70 11.27
C ARG A 149 9.21 -4.54 12.25
N ASP A 150 7.88 -4.55 12.10
CA ASP A 150 6.96 -5.26 12.97
C ASP A 150 6.71 -6.71 12.47
N LEU A 151 7.29 -7.12 11.34
CA LEU A 151 7.26 -8.49 10.85
C LEU A 151 7.99 -9.42 11.84
N SER A 152 7.41 -10.57 12.17
CA SER A 152 7.91 -11.41 13.28
C SER A 152 9.18 -12.21 12.96
N GLY A 153 9.71 -12.07 11.75
CA GLY A 153 10.87 -12.81 11.26
C GLY A 153 11.20 -12.45 9.82
N ASP A 154 12.09 -13.21 9.22
CA ASP A 154 12.40 -13.06 7.80
C ASP A 154 11.22 -13.49 6.92
N ALA A 155 10.93 -12.71 5.89
CA ALA A 155 9.77 -12.93 5.04
C ALA A 155 9.86 -14.23 4.23
N PHE A 156 11.07 -14.62 3.82
CA PHE A 156 11.30 -15.89 3.13
C PHE A 156 11.12 -17.06 4.10
N GLU A 157 11.60 -16.96 5.34
CA GLU A 157 11.37 -17.98 6.38
C GLU A 157 9.88 -18.23 6.65
N ILE A 158 9.07 -17.16 6.74
CA ILE A 158 7.62 -17.27 6.92
C ILE A 158 6.97 -18.07 5.77
N VAL A 159 7.32 -17.74 4.53
CA VAL A 159 6.80 -18.45 3.34
C VAL A 159 7.28 -19.90 3.32
N ALA A 160 8.56 -20.13 3.61
CA ALA A 160 9.15 -21.47 3.63
C ALA A 160 8.46 -22.38 4.67
N GLN A 161 8.16 -21.83 5.85
CA GLN A 161 7.43 -22.55 6.90
C GLN A 161 6.01 -22.95 6.44
N ASP A 162 5.30 -22.06 5.75
CA ASP A 162 4.00 -22.39 5.18
C ASP A 162 4.10 -23.50 4.13
N MET A 163 5.07 -23.41 3.22
CA MET A 163 5.26 -24.43 2.18
C MET A 163 5.63 -25.80 2.78
N ALA A 164 6.53 -25.84 3.76
CA ALA A 164 6.90 -27.07 4.45
C ALA A 164 5.70 -27.69 5.20
N ARG A 165 4.90 -26.89 5.89
CA ARG A 165 3.67 -27.36 6.57
C ARG A 165 2.67 -27.92 5.58
N LEU A 166 2.46 -27.25 4.45
CA LEU A 166 1.53 -27.69 3.40
C LEU A 166 2.02 -28.95 2.66
N ALA A 167 3.33 -29.15 2.54
CA ALA A 167 3.94 -30.37 2.01
C ALA A 167 3.88 -31.56 3.00
N GLY A 168 3.50 -31.32 4.27
CA GLY A 168 3.52 -32.34 5.33
C GLY A 168 4.92 -32.62 5.88
N GLU A 169 5.88 -31.72 5.66
CA GLU A 169 7.27 -31.84 6.13
C GLU A 169 7.47 -31.28 7.55
N ALA A 170 6.49 -30.51 8.05
CA ALA A 170 6.49 -30.02 9.42
C ALA A 170 5.82 -31.05 10.36
N ALA A 171 6.63 -31.90 10.97
CA ALA A 171 6.26 -32.80 12.07
C ALA A 171 7.06 -32.47 13.34
#